data_AF-A0A6H1LCU8-F1
#
_entry.id   AF-A0A6H1LCU8-F1
#
_cell.length_a   1.000
_cell.length_b   1.000
_cell.length_c   1.000
_cell.angle_alpha   90.00
_cell.angle_beta   90.00
_cell.angle_gamma   90.00
#
_symmetry.space_group_name_H-M   'P 1'
#
loop_
_entity.id
_entity.type
_entity.pdbx_description
1 polymer ?
#
loop_
_entity_poly.entity_id
_entity_poly.type
_entity_poly.pdbx_seq_one_letter_code
_entity_poly.pdbx_strand_id
1 'polypeptide(L)'
;MEPGAGDGAPHYNENNGYRRPGAMSPASAMDAGREADRIRPVLKRLWEQKKWDPVTVRAALLHLGYEEERIGSNGKPLGGTLIVRAMNSRFTDGREVTPEGALVGLRVHGDACVTAFVQKSNYEVTTNGPYPETGCFEPPYGH
;
A
#
# COMPACT_ATOMS: atom_id res chain seq x y z
N MET A 1 -44.48 -2.86 15.77
CA MET A 1 -43.03 -2.60 15.83
C MET A 1 -42.35 -3.96 15.77
N GLU A 2 -42.01 -4.46 14.59
CA GLU A 2 -40.97 -4.02 13.63
C GLU A 2 -39.78 -5.00 13.68
N PRO A 3 -39.14 -5.27 12.53
CA PRO A 3 -38.99 -6.64 12.03
C PRO A 3 -37.55 -7.03 11.67
N GLY A 4 -37.35 -8.31 11.30
CA GLY A 4 -36.35 -8.68 10.28
C GLY A 4 -35.12 -9.43 10.76
N ALA A 5 -35.23 -10.75 11.02
CA ALA A 5 -34.11 -11.67 10.94
C ALA A 5 -34.21 -12.40 9.59
N GLY A 6 -33.77 -11.72 8.53
CA GLY A 6 -33.66 -12.28 7.19
C GLY A 6 -32.41 -13.16 7.08
N ASP A 7 -32.66 -14.39 6.68
CA ASP A 7 -31.84 -15.32 5.90
C ASP A 7 -30.44 -14.84 5.43
N GLY A 8 -29.43 -15.68 5.66
CA GLY A 8 -28.10 -15.52 5.07
C GLY A 8 -26.99 -16.38 5.70
N ALA A 9 -27.09 -17.71 5.64
CA ALA A 9 -25.92 -18.58 5.74
C ALA A 9 -25.24 -18.71 4.35
N PRO A 10 -23.98 -19.19 4.18
CA PRO A 10 -22.90 -19.46 5.13
C PRO A 10 -21.52 -18.84 4.71
N HIS A 11 -20.56 -18.77 5.64
CA HIS A 11 -19.09 -18.82 5.45
C HIS A 11 -18.51 -18.56 4.03
N TYR A 12 -18.31 -17.29 3.65
CA TYR A 12 -17.53 -16.93 2.44
C TYR A 12 -16.16 -16.30 2.74
N ASN A 13 -15.71 -16.33 4.01
CA ASN A 13 -14.64 -15.47 4.49
C ASN A 13 -13.35 -16.23 4.91
N GLU A 14 -13.23 -17.53 4.62
CA GLU A 14 -12.11 -18.33 5.14
C GLU A 14 -10.91 -18.48 4.19
N ASN A 15 -11.02 -18.15 2.89
CA ASN A 15 -9.91 -18.40 1.94
C ASN A 15 -9.05 -17.18 1.56
N ASN A 16 -9.26 -15.99 2.16
CA ASN A 16 -8.51 -14.77 1.84
C ASN A 16 -7.81 -14.14 3.05
N GLY A 17 -7.54 -14.91 4.11
CA GLY A 17 -6.92 -14.40 5.35
C GLY A 17 -5.59 -13.67 5.12
N TYR A 18 -4.80 -14.12 4.13
CA TYR A 18 -3.53 -13.48 3.74
C TYR A 18 -3.70 -12.12 3.04
N ARG A 19 -4.87 -11.86 2.41
CA ARG A 19 -5.23 -10.54 1.85
C ARG A 19 -5.86 -9.61 2.88
N ARG A 20 -6.13 -10.06 4.11
CA ARG A 20 -6.62 -9.15 5.12
C ARG A 20 -5.45 -8.41 5.74
N PRO A 21 -5.42 -7.07 5.66
CA PRO A 21 -4.47 -6.32 6.46
C PRO A 21 -4.73 -6.61 7.94
N GLY A 22 -3.66 -6.58 8.74
CA GLY A 22 -3.77 -6.67 10.19
C GLY A 22 -4.69 -5.58 10.76
N ALA A 23 -5.19 -5.81 11.97
CA ALA A 23 -5.96 -4.80 12.68
C ALA A 23 -5.09 -3.57 12.98
N MET A 24 -5.66 -2.38 12.79
CA MET A 24 -5.05 -1.11 13.21
C MET A 24 -5.71 -0.63 14.50
N SER A 25 -4.92 -0.12 15.43
CA SER A 25 -5.45 0.64 16.56
C SER A 25 -6.06 1.96 16.06
N PRO A 26 -7.09 2.50 16.72
CA PRO A 26 -7.73 3.75 16.29
C PRO A 26 -6.76 4.94 16.26
N ALA A 27 -5.82 5.01 17.22
CA ALA A 27 -4.77 6.03 17.21
C ALA A 27 -3.85 5.89 15.99
N SER A 28 -3.34 4.68 15.74
CA SER A 28 -2.48 4.38 14.58
C SER A 28 -3.19 4.66 13.24
N ALA A 29 -4.50 4.40 13.16
CA ALA A 29 -5.31 4.72 11.98
C ALA A 29 -5.45 6.24 11.75
N MET A 30 -5.58 7.04 12.82
CA MET A 30 -5.59 8.50 12.72
C MET A 30 -4.24 9.05 12.22
N ASP A 31 -3.13 8.53 12.76
CA ASP A 31 -1.78 8.89 12.30
C ASP A 31 -1.54 8.47 10.85
N ALA A 32 -1.92 7.24 10.47
CA ALA A 32 -1.85 6.80 9.09
C ALA A 32 -2.71 7.66 8.15
N GLY A 33 -3.89 8.09 8.60
CA GLY A 33 -4.75 9.01 7.86
C GLY A 33 -4.09 10.36 7.60
N ARG A 34 -3.38 10.92 8.59
CA ARG A 34 -2.61 12.15 8.42
C ARG A 34 -1.50 12.00 7.40
N GLU A 35 -0.74 10.90 7.46
CA GLU A 35 0.33 10.64 6.50
C GLU A 35 -0.21 10.39 5.08
N ALA A 36 -1.34 9.70 4.96
CA ALA A 36 -2.04 9.54 3.69
C ALA A 36 -2.49 10.89 3.09
N ASP A 37 -2.99 11.81 3.92
CA ASP A 37 -3.38 13.16 3.47
C ASP A 37 -2.17 13.98 3.02
N ARG A 38 -0.99 13.80 3.63
CA ARG A 38 0.27 14.44 3.21
C ARG A 38 0.80 13.90 1.88
N ILE A 39 0.70 12.59 1.66
CA ILE A 39 1.19 11.91 0.45
C ILE A 39 0.28 12.16 -0.76
N ARG A 40 -1.04 12.14 -0.56
CA ARG A 40 -2.05 12.26 -1.62
C ARG A 40 -1.83 13.44 -2.57
N PRO A 41 -1.63 14.70 -2.13
CA PRO A 41 -1.40 15.82 -3.05
C PRO A 41 -0.09 15.70 -3.82
N VAL A 42 0.95 15.08 -3.25
CA VAL A 42 2.21 14.84 -3.95
C VAL A 42 2.03 13.83 -5.07
N LEU A 43 1.38 12.70 -4.80
CA LEU A 43 1.11 11.70 -5.84
C LEU A 43 0.16 12.23 -6.92
N LYS A 44 -0.85 13.01 -6.54
CA LYS A 44 -1.72 13.71 -7.50
C LYS A 44 -0.89 14.60 -8.43
N ARG A 45 -0.03 15.46 -7.88
CA ARG A 45 0.81 16.37 -8.67
C ARG A 45 1.78 15.64 -9.59
N LEU A 46 2.31 14.50 -9.15
CA LEU A 46 3.16 13.63 -9.95
C LEU A 46 2.38 12.98 -11.10
N TRP A 47 1.18 12.48 -10.82
CA TRP A 47 0.28 11.93 -11.82
C TRP A 47 -0.11 12.96 -12.89
N GLU A 48 -0.48 14.18 -12.48
CA GLU A 48 -0.80 15.29 -13.40
C GLU A 48 0.40 15.68 -14.30
N GLN A 49 1.62 15.59 -13.76
CA GLN A 49 2.86 15.79 -14.52
C GLN A 49 3.30 14.57 -15.35
N LYS A 50 2.53 13.48 -15.31
CA LYS A 50 2.88 12.21 -15.94
C LYS A 50 4.20 11.60 -15.47
N LYS A 51 4.50 11.78 -14.18
CA LYS A 51 5.73 11.31 -13.51
C LYS A 51 5.38 10.21 -12.51
N TRP A 52 5.29 8.98 -12.98
CA TRP A 52 4.94 7.81 -12.17
C TRP A 52 6.06 6.78 -12.08
N ASP A 53 7.26 7.12 -12.54
CA ASP A 53 8.40 6.22 -12.39
C ASP A 53 8.84 6.13 -10.91
N PRO A 54 9.28 4.96 -10.43
CA PRO A 54 9.61 4.74 -9.03
C PRO A 54 10.68 5.69 -8.48
N VAL A 55 11.64 6.10 -9.32
CA VAL A 55 12.76 6.95 -8.90
C VAL A 55 12.27 8.37 -8.59
N THR A 56 11.45 8.93 -9.47
CA THR A 56 10.84 10.25 -9.29
C THR A 56 9.86 10.26 -8.12
N VAL A 57 9.03 9.22 -8.01
CA VAL A 57 8.06 9.10 -6.90
C VAL A 57 8.80 9.02 -5.56
N ARG A 58 9.85 8.19 -5.49
CA ARG A 58 10.71 8.11 -4.31
C ARG A 58 11.30 9.47 -3.95
N ALA A 59 11.94 10.15 -4.90
CA ALA A 59 12.58 11.44 -4.62
C ALA A 59 11.58 12.47 -4.07
N ALA A 60 10.37 12.52 -4.62
CA ALA A 60 9.32 13.40 -4.14
C ALA A 60 8.88 13.09 -2.71
N LEU A 61 8.79 11.81 -2.34
CA LEU A 61 8.42 11.39 -0.98
C LEU A 61 9.55 11.61 0.01
N LEU A 62 10.82 11.40 -0.38
CA LEU A 62 11.97 11.75 0.47
C LEU A 62 12.01 13.26 0.77
N HIS A 63 11.59 14.11 -0.16
CA HIS A 63 11.47 15.55 0.08
C HIS A 63 10.39 15.94 1.10
N LEU A 64 9.43 15.06 1.42
CA LEU A 64 8.48 15.25 2.51
C LEU A 64 9.08 14.95 3.89
N GLY A 65 10.33 14.46 3.94
CA GLY A 65 11.04 14.09 5.18
C GLY A 65 10.92 12.60 5.53
N TYR A 66 10.40 11.77 4.62
CA TYR A 66 10.43 10.32 4.80
C TYR A 66 11.83 9.76 4.58
N GLU A 67 12.12 8.65 5.25
CA GLU A 67 13.38 7.92 5.11
C GLU A 67 13.14 6.61 4.39
N GLU A 68 13.94 6.33 3.35
CA GLU A 68 13.88 5.06 2.63
C GLU A 68 14.23 3.91 3.58
N GLU A 69 13.40 2.87 3.57
CA GLU A 69 13.67 1.64 4.30
C GLU A 69 14.95 1.01 3.75
N ARG A 70 15.96 0.94 4.60
CA ARG A 70 17.23 0.27 4.29
C ARG A 70 17.19 -1.10 4.93
N ILE A 71 17.29 -2.16 4.12
CA ILE A 71 17.46 -3.52 4.63
C ILE A 71 18.96 -3.82 4.70
N GLY A 72 19.43 -4.24 5.86
CA GLY A 72 20.82 -4.63 6.07
C GLY A 72 21.13 -5.96 5.42
N SER A 73 22.41 -6.28 5.30
CA SER A 73 22.90 -7.54 4.69
C SER A 73 22.38 -8.81 5.38
N ASN A 74 21.78 -8.68 6.56
CA ASN A 74 21.15 -9.75 7.33
C ASN A 74 19.62 -9.81 7.16
N GLY A 75 19.04 -9.07 6.21
CA GLY A 75 17.60 -9.01 5.97
C GLY A 75 16.82 -8.20 7.01
N LYS A 76 17.49 -7.57 7.98
CA LYS A 76 16.83 -6.75 9.01
C LYS A 76 16.72 -5.30 8.54
N PRO A 77 15.60 -4.60 8.83
CA PRO A 77 15.53 -3.16 8.60
C PRO A 77 16.57 -2.43 9.46
N LEU A 78 17.41 -1.63 8.80
CA LEU A 78 18.44 -0.76 9.37
C LEU A 78 17.91 0.65 9.68
N GLY A 79 16.66 0.94 9.31
CA GLY A 79 16.01 2.24 9.50
C GLY A 79 15.24 2.67 8.27
N GLY A 80 14.47 3.74 8.41
CA GLY A 80 13.53 4.22 7.41
C GLY A 80 12.22 3.44 7.40
N THR A 81 11.19 4.04 6.83
CA THR A 81 9.83 3.53 6.83
C THR A 81 9.18 3.54 5.45
N LEU A 82 9.81 4.18 4.47
CA LEU A 82 9.31 4.34 3.12
C LEU A 82 9.93 3.31 2.18
N ILE A 83 9.08 2.54 1.51
CA ILE A 83 9.47 1.66 0.41
C ILE A 83 8.77 2.18 -0.84
N VAL A 84 9.53 2.41 -1.90
CA VAL A 84 9.00 2.72 -3.23
C VAL A 84 9.57 1.73 -4.24
N ARG A 85 8.70 1.04 -4.98
CA ARG A 85 9.10 0.03 -5.96
C ARG A 85 8.26 0.12 -7.23
N ALA A 86 8.69 -0.56 -8.29
CA ALA A 86 7.88 -0.71 -9.49
C ALA A 86 6.58 -1.47 -9.18
N MET A 87 5.58 -1.34 -10.06
CA MET A 87 4.40 -2.20 -10.03
C MET A 87 4.79 -3.68 -10.08
N ASN A 88 3.96 -4.55 -9.50
CA ASN A 88 4.14 -5.98 -9.64
C ASN A 88 3.93 -6.41 -11.10
N SER A 89 4.81 -7.28 -11.59
CA SER A 89 4.61 -7.98 -12.87
C SER A 89 3.30 -8.78 -12.82
N ARG A 90 2.58 -8.81 -13.94
CA ARG A 90 1.40 -9.65 -14.11
C ARG A 90 1.46 -10.42 -15.43
N PHE A 91 1.06 -11.68 -15.40
CA PHE A 91 0.86 -12.44 -16.63
C PHE A 91 -0.44 -12.00 -17.31
N THR A 92 -0.34 -11.54 -18.54
CA THR A 92 -1.49 -11.13 -19.35
C THR A 92 -1.21 -11.52 -20.79
N ASP A 93 -2.15 -12.23 -21.42
CA ASP A 93 -2.04 -12.65 -22.83
C ASP A 93 -0.75 -13.46 -23.14
N GLY A 94 -0.44 -14.43 -22.27
CA GLY A 94 0.72 -15.32 -22.46
C GLY A 94 2.09 -14.69 -22.25
N ARG A 95 2.16 -13.44 -21.78
CA ARG A 95 3.42 -12.74 -21.49
C ARG A 95 3.41 -12.06 -20.12
N GLU A 96 4.58 -11.93 -19.53
CA GLU A 96 4.78 -11.13 -18.33
C GLU A 96 4.78 -9.63 -18.70
N VAL A 97 3.89 -8.86 -18.09
CA VAL A 97 3.74 -7.42 -18.29
C VAL A 97 3.89 -6.72 -16.95
N THR A 98 4.87 -5.83 -16.85
CA THR A 98 4.96 -4.91 -15.71
C THR A 98 4.32 -3.58 -16.10
N PRO A 99 3.18 -3.19 -15.49
CA PRO A 99 2.59 -1.89 -15.79
C PRO A 99 3.50 -0.76 -15.32
N GLU A 100 3.56 0.32 -16.09
CA GLU A 100 4.31 1.53 -15.69
C GLU A 100 3.65 2.19 -14.48
N GLY A 101 4.44 2.41 -13.43
CA GLY A 101 3.98 3.04 -12.21
C GLY A 101 4.89 2.75 -11.03
N ALA A 102 4.55 3.33 -9.88
CA ALA A 102 5.24 3.13 -8.62
C ALA A 102 4.27 2.73 -7.51
N LEU A 103 4.61 1.67 -6.79
CA LEU A 103 4.00 1.28 -5.53
C LEU A 103 4.75 1.95 -4.39
N VAL A 104 4.00 2.44 -3.42
CA VAL A 104 4.49 3.13 -2.24
C VAL A 104 3.93 2.43 -1.01
N GLY A 105 4.80 2.06 -0.09
CA GLY A 105 4.43 1.57 1.24
C GLY A 105 5.16 2.40 2.27
N LEU A 106 4.43 3.09 3.15
CA LEU A 106 4.99 3.83 4.28
C LEU A 106 4.52 3.17 5.58
N ARG A 107 5.46 2.74 6.41
CA ARG A 107 5.19 2.25 7.76
C ARG A 107 5.03 3.43 8.73
N VAL A 108 3.85 3.59 9.31
CA VAL A 108 3.57 4.68 10.26
C VAL A 108 3.75 4.18 11.69
N HIS A 109 3.20 3.00 11.98
CA HIS A 109 3.38 2.28 13.23
C HIS A 109 3.65 0.78 12.97
N GLY A 110 3.92 0.02 14.03
CA GLY A 110 4.04 -1.44 13.93
C GLY A 110 2.77 -2.10 13.38
N ASP A 111 1.60 -1.51 13.65
CA ASP A 111 0.28 -1.99 13.25
C ASP A 111 -0.38 -1.17 12.13
N ALA A 112 0.25 -0.11 11.60
CA ALA A 112 -0.37 0.77 10.60
C ALA A 112 0.58 1.19 9.46
N CYS A 113 0.04 1.14 8.26
CA CYS A 113 0.70 1.46 7.00
C CYS A 113 -0.14 2.46 6.19
N VAL A 114 0.54 3.28 5.39
CA VAL A 114 -0.03 3.93 4.22
C VAL A 114 0.41 3.16 2.99
N THR A 115 -0.55 2.74 2.18
CA THR A 115 -0.31 2.08 0.89
C THR A 115 -0.78 3.01 -0.20
N ALA A 116 0.04 3.19 -1.22
CA ALA A 116 -0.32 4.02 -2.33
C ALA A 116 0.26 3.50 -3.64
N PHE A 117 -0.34 3.94 -4.73
CA PHE A 117 0.20 3.72 -6.05
C PHE A 117 -0.04 4.93 -6.94
N VAL A 118 0.85 5.11 -7.91
CA VAL A 118 0.65 6.03 -9.02
C VAL A 118 1.02 5.32 -10.31
N GLN A 119 0.12 5.35 -11.27
CA GLN A 119 0.28 4.71 -12.57
C GLN A 119 -0.37 5.57 -13.64
N LYS A 120 -0.19 5.20 -14.92
CA LYS A 120 -0.70 5.97 -16.04
C LYS A 120 -2.21 6.26 -15.96
N SER A 121 -3.00 5.27 -15.52
CA SER A 121 -4.47 5.37 -15.51
C SER A 121 -5.01 6.20 -14.34
N ASN A 122 -4.39 6.14 -13.17
CA ASN A 122 -4.86 6.74 -11.92
C ASN A 122 -3.79 6.70 -10.82
N TYR A 123 -4.12 7.26 -9.68
CA TYR A 123 -3.37 7.13 -8.44
C TYR A 123 -4.34 6.86 -7.28
N GLU A 124 -3.85 6.25 -6.22
CA GLU A 124 -4.64 6.00 -5.01
C GLU A 124 -3.75 6.03 -3.78
N VAL A 125 -4.34 6.42 -2.64
CA VAL A 125 -3.72 6.39 -1.33
C VAL A 125 -4.73 5.84 -0.34
N THR A 126 -4.38 4.76 0.34
CA THR A 126 -5.17 4.10 1.37
C THR A 126 -4.34 3.86 2.62
N THR A 127 -5.03 3.56 3.72
CA THR A 127 -4.41 3.20 5.00
C THR A 127 -4.89 1.82 5.39
N ASN A 128 -3.98 0.97 5.84
CA ASN A 128 -4.27 -0.41 6.22
C ASN A 128 -3.28 -0.88 7.28
N GLY A 129 -3.62 -1.90 8.04
CA GLY A 129 -2.63 -2.59 8.85
C GLY A 129 -1.65 -3.38 7.97
N PRO A 130 -0.52 -3.84 8.52
CA PRO A 130 0.44 -4.63 7.77
C PRO A 130 -0.19 -5.97 7.34
N TYR A 131 0.05 -6.35 6.10
CA TYR A 131 -0.16 -7.70 5.61
C TYR A 131 0.93 -8.63 6.19
N PRO A 132 0.58 -9.87 6.55
CA PRO A 132 1.48 -10.77 7.27
C PRO A 132 2.77 -11.09 6.49
N GLU A 133 2.69 -11.18 5.16
CA GLU A 133 3.82 -11.58 4.31
C GLU A 133 4.53 -10.39 3.66
N THR A 134 3.77 -9.38 3.27
CA THR A 134 4.23 -8.29 2.41
C THR A 134 4.31 -6.94 3.12
N GLY A 135 4.06 -6.92 4.43
CA GLY A 135 4.15 -5.70 5.25
C GLY A 135 3.15 -4.65 4.78
N CYS A 136 3.61 -3.49 4.34
CA CYS A 136 2.71 -2.43 3.88
C CYS A 136 2.18 -2.63 2.46
N PHE A 137 2.62 -3.63 1.70
CA PHE A 137 2.09 -3.85 0.35
C PHE A 137 1.01 -4.91 0.34
N GLU A 138 -0.05 -4.70 -0.43
CA GLU A 138 -1.02 -5.77 -0.69
C GLU A 138 -0.34 -6.91 -1.47
N PRO A 139 -0.56 -8.19 -1.07
CA PRO A 139 0.03 -9.32 -1.76
C PRO A 139 -0.52 -9.46 -3.20
N PRO A 140 0.34 -9.73 -4.19
CA PRO A 140 -0.02 -9.74 -5.61
C PRO A 140 -0.99 -10.87 -6.00
N TYR A 141 -1.00 -11.97 -5.25
CA TYR A 141 -1.86 -13.13 -5.43
C TYR A 141 -2.28 -13.62 -4.04
N GLY A 142 -3.43 -14.23 -3.80
CA GLY A 142 -4.43 -14.74 -4.70
C GLY A 142 -4.50 -16.26 -4.73
N HIS A 143 -3.77 -17.00 -3.88
CA HIS A 143 -3.90 -18.45 -3.81
C HIS A 143 -5.24 -18.87 -3.21
#